data_AF-A0A060BKD5-F1
#
_entry.id   AF-A0A060BKD5-F1
#
_cell.length_a   1.000
_cell.length_b   1.000
_cell.length_c   1.000
_cell.angle_alpha   90.00
_cell.angle_beta   90.00
_cell.angle_gamma   90.00
#
_symmetry.space_group_name_H-M   'P 1'
#
loop_
_entity.id
_entity.type
_entity.pdbx_description
1 polymer ?
#
loop_
_entity_poly.entity_id
_entity_poly.type
_entity_poly.pdbx_seq_one_letter_code
_entity_poly.pdbx_strand_id
1 'polypeptide(L)'
;MYLYKGIPTEKGYVWQPGTQIIVPSETGWDNCHICDPDVREFKTTYKGETYYWIMTYLGVDRWDCNHNQIGLAISKNIEGPYIK
;
A
#
# COMPACT_ATOMS: atom_id res chain seq x y z
N MET A 1 2.39 -3.78 -5.25
CA MET A 1 1.37 -4.29 -4.30
C MET A 1 0.02 -4.37 -4.98
N TYR A 2 -0.72 -5.45 -4.74
CA TYR A 2 -2.04 -5.67 -5.35
C TYR A 2 -3.12 -5.71 -4.28
N LEU A 3 -4.21 -4.98 -4.52
CA LEU A 3 -5.45 -5.08 -3.75
C LEU A 3 -6.34 -6.16 -4.38
N TYR A 4 -6.80 -7.08 -3.54
CA TYR A 4 -7.87 -8.01 -3.88
C TYR A 4 -9.08 -7.63 -3.04
N LYS A 5 -10.16 -7.17 -3.66
CA LYS A 5 -11.37 -6.79 -2.94
C LYS A 5 -12.26 -8.01 -2.72
N GLY A 6 -12.52 -8.35 -1.47
CA GLY A 6 -13.44 -9.42 -1.11
C GLY A 6 -14.89 -8.94 -1.21
N ILE A 7 -15.70 -9.62 -2.03
CA ILE A 7 -17.15 -9.43 -2.10
C ILE A 7 -17.80 -10.49 -1.20
N PRO A 8 -18.50 -10.09 -0.12
CA PRO A 8 -19.19 -11.05 0.74
C PRO A 8 -20.33 -11.73 -0.02
N THR A 9 -20.49 -13.01 0.23
CA THR A 9 -21.53 -13.89 -0.28
C THR A 9 -22.03 -14.78 0.84
N GLU A 10 -23.11 -15.51 0.62
CA GLU A 10 -23.62 -16.50 1.61
C GLU A 10 -22.59 -17.60 1.95
N LYS A 11 -21.60 -17.85 1.07
CA LYS A 11 -20.57 -18.91 1.23
C LYS A 11 -19.21 -18.36 1.66
N GLY A 12 -19.13 -17.10 2.09
CA GLY A 12 -17.87 -16.41 2.40
C GLY A 12 -17.54 -15.35 1.36
N TYR A 13 -16.26 -15.11 1.08
CA TYR A 13 -15.83 -14.03 0.16
C TYR A 13 -15.43 -14.56 -1.21
N VAL A 14 -15.84 -13.86 -2.26
CA VAL A 14 -15.27 -13.98 -3.60
C VAL A 14 -14.35 -12.80 -3.84
N TRP A 15 -13.09 -13.07 -4.20
CA TRP A 15 -12.09 -12.04 -4.41
C TRP A 15 -12.12 -11.56 -5.86
N GLN A 16 -12.18 -10.24 -6.04
CA GLN A 16 -12.03 -9.61 -7.35
C GLN A 16 -10.58 -9.76 -7.86
N PRO A 17 -10.36 -9.66 -9.19
CA PRO A 17 -9.01 -9.61 -9.75
C PRO A 17 -8.15 -8.52 -9.08
N GLY A 18 -6.86 -8.83 -8.93
CA GLY A 18 -5.91 -7.94 -8.27
C GLY A 18 -5.74 -6.62 -9.03
N THR A 19 -5.89 -5.50 -8.34
CA THR A 19 -5.58 -4.16 -8.86
C THR A 19 -4.26 -3.68 -8.28
N GLN A 20 -3.31 -3.26 -9.12
CA GLN A 20 -2.04 -2.72 -8.64
C GLN A 20 -2.28 -1.32 -8.06
N ILE A 21 -2.05 -1.15 -6.75
CA ILE A 21 -2.38 0.10 -6.04
C ILE A 21 -1.16 0.94 -5.66
N ILE A 22 0.03 0.33 -5.68
CA ILE A 22 1.33 0.98 -5.45
C ILE A 22 2.44 0.10 -6.03
N VAL A 23 3.49 0.74 -6.52
CA VAL A 23 4.67 0.09 -7.13
C VAL A 23 5.96 0.51 -6.41
N PRO A 24 7.02 -0.32 -6.47
CA PRO A 24 8.37 0.11 -6.10
C PRO A 24 8.70 1.44 -6.78
N SER A 25 9.50 2.28 -6.11
CA SER A 25 9.99 3.49 -6.78
C SER A 25 10.92 3.14 -7.93
N GLU A 26 11.06 4.04 -8.91
CA GLU A 26 12.07 3.85 -9.96
C GLU A 26 13.50 3.88 -9.39
N THR A 27 13.71 4.67 -8.33
CA THR A 27 15.00 4.84 -7.64
C THR A 27 14.79 4.99 -6.14
N GLY A 28 15.86 4.86 -5.36
CA GLY A 28 15.83 5.05 -3.92
C GLY A 28 15.68 3.74 -3.14
N TRP A 29 15.31 3.87 -1.86
CA TRP A 29 15.41 2.81 -0.87
C TRP A 29 14.35 1.70 -1.00
N ASP A 30 13.27 1.93 -1.75
CA ASP A 30 12.15 0.97 -1.98
C ASP A 30 12.04 0.55 -3.45
N ASN A 31 13.14 0.60 -4.21
CA ASN A 31 13.11 0.41 -5.66
C ASN A 31 13.12 -1.06 -6.12
N CYS A 32 13.61 -1.99 -5.29
CA CYS A 32 13.70 -3.40 -5.67
C CYS A 32 12.39 -4.13 -5.39
N HIS A 33 11.86 -3.98 -4.18
CA HIS A 33 10.65 -4.68 -3.75
C HIS A 33 9.90 -3.89 -2.68
N ILE A 34 8.57 -4.01 -2.71
CA ILE A 34 7.69 -3.56 -1.63
C ILE A 34 6.71 -4.68 -1.27
N CYS A 35 6.53 -4.93 0.03
CA CYS A 35 5.68 -6.01 0.54
C CYS A 35 5.05 -5.68 1.90
N ASP A 36 4.30 -6.64 2.43
CA ASP A 36 3.74 -6.66 3.78
C ASP A 36 2.97 -5.38 4.18
N PRO A 37 1.92 -5.01 3.43
CA PRO A 37 1.12 -3.84 3.77
C PRO A 37 0.30 -4.06 5.04
N ASP A 38 0.17 -3.02 5.86
CA ASP A 38 -0.94 -2.84 6.79
C ASP A 38 -1.65 -1.53 6.46
N VAL A 39 -2.98 -1.51 6.48
CA VAL A 39 -3.81 -0.36 6.11
C VAL A 39 -4.72 0.00 7.27
N ARG A 40 -4.69 1.27 7.67
CA ARG A 40 -5.48 1.80 8.78
C ARG A 40 -6.24 3.06 8.38
N GLU A 41 -7.42 3.23 8.95
CA GLU A 41 -8.09 4.53 8.93
C GLU A 41 -7.24 5.54 9.72
N PHE A 42 -6.88 6.63 9.07
CA PHE A 42 -5.97 7.65 9.60
C PHE A 42 -6.24 8.99 8.93
N LYS A 43 -6.68 9.98 9.71
CA LYS A 43 -6.96 11.32 9.21
C LYS A 43 -5.70 12.18 9.24
N THR A 44 -5.24 12.64 8.08
CA THR A 44 -4.10 13.57 7.96
C THR A 44 -4.29 14.60 6.86
N THR A 45 -3.53 15.69 6.93
CA THR A 45 -3.47 16.72 5.90
C THR A 45 -2.09 16.72 5.25
N TYR A 46 -2.05 16.59 3.93
CA TYR A 46 -0.82 16.63 3.14
C TYR A 46 -1.02 17.47 1.89
N LYS A 47 -0.13 18.45 1.67
CA LYS A 47 -0.21 19.41 0.55
C LYS A 47 -1.57 20.10 0.41
N GLY A 48 -2.20 20.42 1.54
CA GLY A 48 -3.51 21.10 1.59
C GLY A 48 -4.73 20.19 1.44
N GLU A 49 -4.54 18.90 1.17
CA GLU A 49 -5.61 17.92 1.00
C GLU A 49 -5.74 17.01 2.23
N THR A 50 -6.97 16.62 2.57
CA THR A 50 -7.23 15.64 3.65
C THR A 50 -7.27 14.22 3.09
N TYR A 51 -6.60 13.30 3.79
CA TYR A 51 -6.53 11.87 3.52
C TYR A 51 -7.06 11.10 4.74
N TYR A 52 -7.62 9.92 4.51
CA TYR A 52 -8.36 9.15 5.52
C TYR A 52 -7.77 7.76 5.76
N TRP A 53 -6.76 7.38 4.98
CA TRP A 53 -6.13 6.07 5.05
C TRP A 53 -4.63 6.21 4.99
N ILE A 54 -3.95 5.42 5.82
CA ILE A 54 -2.50 5.23 5.78
C ILE A 54 -2.19 3.77 5.56
N MET A 55 -1.17 3.51 4.75
CA MET A 55 -0.55 2.22 4.54
C MET A 55 0.88 2.27 5.05
N THR A 56 1.24 1.34 5.92
CA THR A 56 2.65 1.02 6.20
C THR A 56 3.05 -0.16 5.32
N TYR A 57 4.24 -0.13 4.72
CA TYR A 57 4.75 -1.23 3.90
C TYR A 57 6.26 -1.41 4.11
N LEU A 58 6.78 -2.61 3.88
CA LEU A 58 8.22 -2.85 3.84
C LEU A 58 8.73 -2.53 2.43
N GLY A 59 9.85 -1.82 2.33
CA GLY A 59 10.59 -1.59 1.09
C GLY A 59 12.07 -1.91 1.22
N VAL A 60 12.71 -2.26 0.11
CA VAL A 60 14.13 -2.62 0.05
C VAL A 60 14.79 -2.18 -1.26
N ASP A 61 16.09 -1.88 -1.19
CA ASP A 61 16.95 -1.48 -2.32
C ASP A 61 17.97 -2.55 -2.75
N ARG A 62 17.94 -3.72 -2.09
CA ARG A 62 18.86 -4.84 -2.31
C ARG A 62 18.15 -6.19 -2.14
N TRP A 63 18.65 -7.21 -2.83
CA TRP A 63 18.13 -8.58 -2.77
C TRP A 63 18.95 -9.47 -1.81
N ASP A 64 19.31 -8.95 -0.64
CA ASP A 64 20.18 -9.62 0.34
C ASP A 64 19.58 -9.64 1.76
N CYS A 65 18.28 -9.33 1.89
CA CYS A 65 17.55 -9.23 3.16
C CYS A 65 18.07 -8.17 4.14
N ASN A 66 18.97 -7.28 3.72
CA ASN A 66 19.40 -6.12 4.50
C ASN A 66 18.71 -4.84 4.00
N HIS A 67 18.93 -3.72 4.69
CA HIS A 67 18.43 -2.39 4.30
C HIS A 67 16.89 -2.26 4.20
N ASN A 68 16.14 -3.22 4.75
CA ASN A 68 14.69 -3.13 4.85
C ASN A 68 14.27 -1.89 5.66
N GLN A 69 13.32 -1.14 5.13
CA GLN A 69 12.79 0.06 5.76
C GLN A 69 11.26 0.06 5.67
N ILE A 70 10.62 0.83 6.55
CA ILE A 70 9.17 1.00 6.56
C ILE A 70 8.81 2.29 5.83
N GLY A 71 8.02 2.15 4.77
CA GLY A 71 7.42 3.25 4.04
C GLY A 71 6.01 3.56 4.54
N LEU A 72 5.59 4.79 4.30
CA LEU A 72 4.23 5.25 4.52
C LEU A 72 3.64 5.64 3.17
N ALA A 73 2.36 5.35 2.96
CA ALA A 73 1.61 5.90 1.85
C ALA A 73 0.20 6.29 2.31
N ILE A 74 -0.35 7.38 1.80
CA ILE A 74 -1.66 7.90 2.20
C ILE A 74 -2.67 7.84 1.06
N SER A 75 -3.95 7.67 1.38
CA SER A 75 -5.04 7.71 0.42
C SER A 75 -6.32 8.34 0.97
N LYS A 76 -7.13 8.88 0.07
CA LYS A 76 -8.50 9.32 0.37
C LYS A 76 -9.46 8.14 0.49
N ASN A 77 -9.17 7.00 -0.15
CA ASN A 77 -9.99 5.80 -0.14
C ASN A 77 -9.15 4.59 0.31
N ILE A 78 -9.77 3.63 0.99
CA ILE A 78 -9.09 2.38 1.41
C ILE A 78 -8.53 1.59 0.22
N GLU A 79 -9.16 1.75 -0.96
CA GLU A 79 -8.79 1.04 -2.19
C GLU A 79 -7.69 1.77 -2.99
N GLY A 80 -7.24 2.93 -2.53
CA GLY A 80 -6.26 3.76 -3.23
C GLY A 80 -6.88 4.78 -4.20
N PRO A 81 -6.07 5.37 -5.10
CA PRO A 81 -4.61 5.19 -5.20
C PRO A 81 -3.88 5.67 -3.95
N TYR A 82 -2.74 5.05 -3.63
CA TYR A 82 -1.89 5.44 -2.50
C TYR A 82 -0.74 6.33 -2.97
N ILE A 83 -0.45 7.36 -2.19
CA ILE A 83 0.63 8.33 -2.42
C ILE A 83 1.72 8.10 -1.38
N LYS A 84 2.94 7.78 -1.81
CA LYS A 84 4.13 7.68 -0.95
C LYS A 84 4.56 9.04 -0.43
#